data_AF-A0A2S9FKV5-F1
#
_entry.id   AF-A0A2S9FKV5-F1
#
_cell.length_a   1.000
_cell.length_b   1.000
_cell.length_c   1.000
_cell.angle_alpha   90.00
_cell.angle_beta   90.00
_cell.angle_gamma   90.00
#
_symmetry.space_group_name_H-M   'P 1'
#
loop_
_entity.id
_entity.type
_entity.pdbx_description
1 polymer ?
#
loop_
_entity_poly.entity_id
_entity_poly.type
_entity_poly.pdbx_seq_one_letter_code
_entity_poly.pdbx_strand_id
1 'polypeptide(L)'
;AQRRSPALLARLAEAFTEAGILTFPPLTDPFLKPGDRVRMLDANQPVEGLASPRELFPAEKDLQSFIWARRDQITEFRKRGLTAFQEQGRLDSGRRVDILCKNPAANQLVAIELKAAQPDDRSAGQIQQYLDDLARHAKEHGFDSAHLIVISGQPDKSVRNRVE
;
A
#
# COMPACT_ATOMS: atom_id res chain seq x y z
N ALA A 1 15.76 27.63 -2.75
CA ALA A 1 16.84 26.62 -2.89
C ALA A 1 16.39 25.55 -3.87
N GLN A 2 17.24 25.08 -4.78
CA GLN A 2 16.92 24.03 -5.76
C GLN A 2 17.51 22.71 -5.32
N ARG A 3 16.78 21.61 -5.55
CA ARG A 3 17.25 20.25 -5.24
C ARG A 3 18.49 19.91 -6.06
N ARG A 4 19.49 19.30 -5.43
CA ARG A 4 20.71 18.80 -6.11
C ARG A 4 20.37 17.71 -7.12
N SER A 5 21.24 17.48 -8.11
CA SER A 5 21.00 16.49 -9.16
C SER A 5 20.79 15.08 -8.58
N PRO A 6 19.91 14.25 -9.17
CA PRO A 6 19.65 12.90 -8.71
C PRO A 6 20.92 12.05 -8.58
N ALA A 7 21.85 12.19 -9.52
CA ALA A 7 23.13 11.48 -9.51
C ALA A 7 24.00 11.82 -8.29
N LEU A 8 24.00 13.09 -7.86
CA LEU A 8 24.74 13.49 -6.66
C LEU A 8 24.08 12.95 -5.38
N LEU A 9 22.75 12.97 -5.31
CA LEU A 9 22.00 12.44 -4.16
C LEU A 9 22.16 10.92 -4.03
N ALA A 10 22.22 10.19 -5.15
CA ALA A 10 22.47 8.76 -5.16
C ALA A 10 23.87 8.43 -4.64
N ARG A 11 24.91 9.10 -5.15
CA ARG A 11 26.29 8.93 -4.68
C ARG A 11 26.45 9.26 -3.20
N LEU A 12 25.76 10.30 -2.72
CA LEU A 12 25.81 10.68 -1.32
C LEU A 12 25.10 9.67 -0.41
N ALA A 13 23.96 9.12 -0.87
CA ALA A 13 23.25 8.06 -0.15
C ALA A 13 24.09 6.79 -0.04
N GLU A 14 24.81 6.42 -1.10
CA GLU A 14 25.73 5.30 -1.13
C GLU A 14 26.89 5.51 -0.13
N ALA A 15 27.57 6.65 -0.19
CA ALA A 15 28.66 6.98 0.73
C ALA A 15 28.21 7.00 2.21
N PHE A 16 27.00 7.48 2.50
CA PHE A 16 26.44 7.42 3.85
C PHE A 16 26.17 5.99 4.29
N THR A 17 25.65 5.15 3.40
CA THR A 17 25.41 3.74 3.68
C THR A 17 26.72 3.00 4.00
N GLU A 18 27.77 3.23 3.21
CA GLU A 18 29.12 2.69 3.45
C GLU A 18 29.70 3.13 4.79
N ALA A 19 29.37 4.35 5.24
CA ALA A 19 29.77 4.89 6.54
C ALA A 19 28.89 4.41 7.70
N GLY A 20 27.93 3.50 7.47
CA GLY A 20 27.00 3.03 8.49
C GLY A 20 25.98 4.09 8.89
N ILE A 21 25.64 5.02 7.99
CA ILE A 21 24.68 6.09 8.22
C ILE A 21 23.47 5.90 7.31
N LEU A 22 22.30 5.77 7.90
CA LEU A 22 21.03 5.81 7.18
C LEU A 22 20.44 7.22 7.19
N THR A 23 19.84 7.62 6.08
CA THR A 23 19.09 8.89 6.01
C THR A 23 17.61 8.67 5.97
N PHE A 24 16.88 9.53 6.68
CA PHE A 24 15.45 9.44 6.79
C PHE A 24 14.76 10.80 6.63
N PRO A 25 13.96 11.02 5.57
CA PRO A 25 13.75 10.11 4.44
C PRO A 25 15.04 9.87 3.64
N PRO A 26 15.09 8.85 2.75
CA PRO A 26 16.26 8.63 1.88
C PRO A 26 16.59 9.88 1.05
N LEU A 27 17.87 10.21 0.88
CA LEU A 27 18.27 11.37 0.06
C LEU A 27 17.83 11.27 -1.42
N THR A 28 17.70 10.05 -1.92
CA THR A 28 17.23 9.74 -3.28
C THR A 28 15.72 9.88 -3.43
N ASP A 29 14.99 10.14 -2.36
CA ASP A 29 13.54 10.25 -2.36
C ASP A 29 13.08 11.39 -3.31
N PRO A 30 12.37 11.10 -4.43
CA PRO A 30 12.01 12.09 -5.44
C PRO A 30 11.05 13.19 -4.95
N PHE A 31 10.42 13.06 -3.78
CA PHE A 31 9.55 14.10 -3.21
C PHE A 31 10.17 14.86 -2.04
N LEU A 32 11.42 14.56 -1.65
CA LEU A 32 12.16 15.38 -0.68
C LEU A 32 12.30 16.82 -1.20
N LYS A 33 11.77 17.78 -0.44
CA LYS A 33 11.82 19.22 -0.73
C LYS A 33 13.00 19.87 -0.01
N PRO A 34 13.52 21.01 -0.51
CA PRO A 34 14.66 21.70 0.11
C PRO A 34 14.49 22.16 1.56
N GLY A 35 13.26 22.18 2.10
CA GLY A 35 12.97 22.51 3.49
C GLY A 35 12.70 21.29 4.39
N ASP A 36 12.70 20.08 3.82
CA ASP A 36 12.42 18.87 4.57
C ASP A 36 13.63 18.51 5.44
N ARG A 37 13.35 18.07 6.67
CA ARG A 37 14.40 17.57 7.57
C ARG A 37 14.76 16.15 7.20
N VAL A 38 16.03 15.92 6.90
CA VAL A 38 16.62 14.58 6.76
C VAL A 38 17.36 14.25 8.05
N ARG A 39 16.90 13.21 8.74
CA ARG A 39 17.59 12.66 9.92
C ARG A 39 18.70 11.72 9.45
N MET A 40 19.84 11.77 10.11
CA MET A 40 20.93 10.81 9.93
C MET A 40 20.91 9.87 11.13
N LEU A 41 20.91 8.58 10.88
CA LEU A 41 20.72 7.52 11.85
C LEU A 41 21.89 6.56 11.76
N ASP A 42 22.28 5.96 12.88
CA ASP A 42 23.25 4.87 12.88
C ASP A 42 22.59 3.62 12.28
N ALA A 43 23.14 3.08 11.20
CA ALA A 43 22.65 1.89 10.52
C ALA A 43 22.70 0.65 11.41
N ASN A 44 23.56 0.65 12.43
CA ASN A 44 23.77 -0.47 13.34
C ASN A 44 22.94 -0.35 14.62
N GLN A 45 22.24 0.78 14.81
CA GLN A 45 21.33 0.99 15.95
C GLN A 45 19.95 1.38 15.43
N PRO A 46 19.06 0.39 15.20
CA PRO A 46 17.70 0.69 14.77
C PRO A 46 16.99 1.53 15.85
N VAL A 47 16.50 2.70 15.46
CA VAL A 47 15.72 3.54 16.38
C VAL A 47 14.27 3.06 16.35
N GLU A 48 13.79 2.59 17.49
CA GLU A 48 12.41 2.13 17.66
C GLU A 48 11.41 3.24 17.28
N GLY A 49 10.45 2.93 16.40
CA GLY A 49 9.43 3.87 15.93
C GLY A 49 9.83 4.79 14.77
N LEU A 50 11.05 4.66 14.22
CA LEU A 50 11.50 5.40 13.04
C LEU A 50 11.14 4.66 11.73
N ALA A 51 9.86 4.33 11.56
CA ALA A 51 9.32 3.82 10.29
C ALA A 51 9.07 5.00 9.33
N SER A 52 9.38 4.83 8.04
CA SER A 52 9.23 5.87 6.99
C SER A 52 7.90 6.61 7.15
N PRO A 53 7.83 7.97 7.17
CA PRO A 53 6.55 8.68 7.17
C PRO A 53 5.71 8.39 5.91
N ARG A 54 6.23 7.57 4.97
CA ARG A 54 5.50 7.01 3.84
C ARG A 54 4.87 5.64 4.06
N GLU A 55 5.03 5.04 5.24
CA GLU A 55 4.36 3.80 5.64
C GLU A 55 3.37 4.05 6.78
N LEU A 56 3.00 5.30 7.00
CA LEU A 56 1.89 5.66 7.87
C LEU A 56 0.96 6.52 7.03
N PHE A 57 0.04 5.90 6.29
CA PHE A 57 -1.10 6.65 5.76
C PHE A 57 -1.94 7.09 6.97
N PRO A 58 -1.97 8.39 7.31
CA PRO A 58 -2.63 8.83 8.54
C PRO A 58 -4.15 8.64 8.46
N ALA A 59 -4.70 8.54 7.24
CA ALA A 59 -6.08 8.17 6.97
C ALA A 59 -6.18 7.14 5.83
N GLU A 60 -7.23 6.33 5.84
CA GLU A 60 -7.54 5.37 4.76
C GLU A 60 -7.67 6.05 3.39
N LYS A 61 -8.17 7.30 3.37
CA LYS A 61 -8.30 8.11 2.17
C LYS A 61 -6.95 8.41 1.49
N ASP A 62 -5.88 8.57 2.26
CA ASP A 62 -4.55 8.83 1.72
C ASP A 62 -3.98 7.54 1.08
N LEU A 63 -4.21 6.40 1.74
CA LEU A 63 -3.88 5.09 1.20
C LEU A 63 -4.65 4.82 -0.10
N GLN A 64 -5.95 5.13 -0.13
CA GLN A 64 -6.78 5.01 -1.33
C GLN A 64 -6.25 5.86 -2.48
N SER A 65 -5.99 7.14 -2.22
CA SER A 65 -5.48 8.06 -3.23
C SER A 65 -4.15 7.57 -3.81
N PHE A 66 -3.27 7.03 -2.95
CA PHE A 66 -1.98 6.48 -3.36
C PHE A 66 -2.13 5.21 -4.20
N ILE A 67 -2.87 4.22 -3.71
CA ILE A 67 -3.08 2.94 -4.41
C ILE A 67 -3.76 3.20 -5.74
N TRP A 68 -4.77 4.06 -5.76
CA TRP A 68 -5.47 4.42 -6.99
C TRP A 68 -4.54 5.07 -8.02
N ALA A 69 -3.78 6.09 -7.62
CA ALA A 69 -2.87 6.80 -8.51
C ALA A 69 -1.75 5.92 -9.08
N ARG A 70 -1.37 4.86 -8.35
CA ARG A 70 -0.26 3.97 -8.72
C ARG A 70 -0.68 2.56 -9.10
N ARG A 71 -1.98 2.27 -9.19
CA ARG A 71 -2.51 0.91 -9.45
C ARG A 71 -1.83 0.23 -10.64
N ASP A 72 -1.60 0.99 -11.71
CA ASP A 72 -0.98 0.49 -12.93
C ASP A 72 0.53 0.24 -12.78
N GLN A 73 1.16 0.68 -11.69
CA GLN A 73 2.59 0.50 -11.36
C GLN A 73 2.81 -0.58 -10.28
N ILE A 74 1.76 -1.04 -9.61
CA ILE A 74 1.86 -2.08 -8.58
C ILE A 74 2.13 -3.43 -9.27
N THR A 75 3.32 -3.99 -9.03
CA THR A 75 3.79 -5.20 -9.70
C THR A 75 2.89 -6.39 -9.42
N GLU A 76 2.36 -6.49 -8.21
CA GLU A 76 1.47 -7.54 -7.74
C GLU A 76 0.13 -7.52 -8.48
N PHE A 77 -0.41 -6.32 -8.77
CA PHE A 77 -1.64 -6.16 -9.55
C PHE A 77 -1.41 -6.60 -11.00
N ARG A 78 -0.27 -6.20 -11.59
CA ARG A 78 0.13 -6.62 -12.94
C ARG A 78 0.32 -8.13 -13.03
N LYS A 79 1.04 -8.74 -12.08
CA LYS A 79 1.28 -10.19 -12.03
C LYS A 79 -0.01 -10.99 -11.90
N ARG A 80 -1.02 -10.44 -11.22
CA ARG A 80 -2.36 -11.04 -11.08
C ARG A 80 -3.30 -10.74 -12.26
N GLY A 81 -2.87 -9.94 -13.24
CA GLY A 81 -3.70 -9.56 -14.39
C GLY A 81 -4.92 -8.72 -14.02
N LEU A 82 -4.83 -7.91 -12.95
CA LEU A 82 -5.96 -7.09 -12.49
C LEU A 82 -6.22 -5.93 -13.46
N THR A 83 -7.48 -5.72 -13.82
CA THR A 83 -7.94 -4.72 -14.78
C THR A 83 -9.31 -4.14 -14.39
N ALA A 84 -9.82 -3.19 -15.18
CA ALA A 84 -11.16 -2.60 -14.98
C ALA A 84 -11.38 -2.05 -13.56
N PHE A 85 -10.37 -1.33 -13.05
CA PHE A 85 -10.42 -0.72 -11.73
C PHE A 85 -11.50 0.36 -11.65
N GLN A 86 -12.24 0.36 -10.54
CA GLN A 86 -13.27 1.33 -10.20
C GLN A 86 -13.10 1.73 -8.73
N GLU A 87 -13.01 3.03 -8.43
CA GLU A 87 -13.08 3.53 -7.06
C GLU A 87 -14.50 3.44 -6.51
N GLN A 88 -14.59 3.15 -5.21
CA GLN A 88 -15.85 3.18 -4.46
C GLN A 88 -16.94 2.32 -5.13
N GLY A 89 -16.52 1.15 -5.61
CA GLY A 89 -17.33 0.19 -6.35
C GLY A 89 -18.54 -0.24 -5.53
N ARG A 90 -19.73 -0.17 -6.12
CA ARG A 90 -20.98 -0.47 -5.43
C ARG A 90 -21.43 -1.88 -5.77
N LEU A 91 -21.67 -2.69 -4.74
CA LEU A 91 -22.25 -4.02 -4.87
C LEU A 91 -23.78 -3.91 -4.91
N ASP A 92 -24.46 -4.96 -5.37
CA ASP A 92 -25.93 -5.00 -5.44
C ASP A 92 -26.60 -4.95 -4.06
N SER A 93 -25.88 -5.33 -2.99
CA SER A 93 -26.33 -5.12 -1.61
C SER A 93 -26.37 -3.63 -1.19
N GLY A 94 -25.90 -2.73 -2.05
CA GLY A 94 -25.78 -1.30 -1.78
C GLY A 94 -24.48 -0.91 -1.07
N ARG A 95 -23.73 -1.89 -0.55
CA ARG A 95 -22.40 -1.70 0.06
C ARG A 95 -21.40 -1.17 -0.96
N ARG A 96 -20.37 -0.50 -0.44
CA ARG A 96 -19.25 0.03 -1.23
C ARG A 96 -17.95 -0.65 -0.79
N VAL A 97 -17.11 -0.95 -1.77
CA VAL A 97 -15.72 -1.39 -1.57
C VAL A 97 -14.79 -0.29 -2.06
N ASP A 98 -13.62 -0.15 -1.46
CA ASP A 98 -12.70 0.95 -1.79
C ASP A 98 -12.30 0.93 -3.26
N ILE A 99 -11.91 -0.24 -3.76
CA ILE A 99 -11.59 -0.44 -5.17
C ILE A 99 -12.18 -1.78 -5.63
N LEU A 100 -12.90 -1.77 -6.74
CA LEU A 100 -13.40 -2.96 -7.43
C LEU A 100 -12.65 -3.14 -8.74
N CYS A 101 -12.24 -4.36 -9.05
CA CYS A 101 -11.52 -4.68 -10.28
C CYS A 101 -11.80 -6.13 -10.70
N LYS A 102 -11.22 -6.53 -11.83
CA LYS A 102 -11.44 -7.84 -12.45
C LYS A 102 -10.12 -8.55 -12.70
N ASN A 103 -10.12 -9.87 -12.59
CA ASN A 103 -9.10 -10.72 -13.20
C ASN A 103 -9.75 -11.48 -14.39
N PRO A 104 -9.62 -10.97 -15.62
CA PRO A 104 -10.30 -11.56 -16.78
C PRO A 104 -9.82 -12.98 -17.09
N ALA A 105 -8.54 -13.28 -16.85
CA ALA A 105 -7.95 -14.57 -17.20
C ALA A 105 -8.56 -15.72 -16.39
N ALA A 106 -8.99 -15.45 -15.15
CA ALA A 106 -9.64 -16.43 -14.29
C ALA A 106 -11.15 -16.15 -14.10
N ASN A 107 -11.73 -15.25 -14.90
CA ASN A 107 -13.11 -14.78 -14.79
C ASN A 107 -13.53 -14.39 -13.35
N GLN A 108 -12.70 -13.60 -12.65
CA GLN A 108 -12.91 -13.29 -11.23
C GLN A 108 -13.24 -11.82 -11.01
N LEU A 109 -14.13 -11.58 -10.04
CA LEU A 109 -14.32 -10.28 -9.44
C LEU A 109 -13.38 -10.10 -8.25
N VAL A 110 -12.69 -8.98 -8.16
CA VAL A 110 -11.71 -8.72 -7.11
C VAL A 110 -12.04 -7.39 -6.43
N ALA A 111 -12.36 -7.44 -5.14
CA ALA A 111 -12.43 -6.26 -4.28
C ALA A 111 -11.08 -6.04 -3.60
N ILE A 112 -10.67 -4.78 -3.48
CA ILE A 112 -9.52 -4.36 -2.71
C ILE A 112 -10.04 -3.45 -1.59
N GLU A 113 -9.81 -3.84 -0.35
CA GLU A 113 -10.15 -3.09 0.87
C GLU A 113 -8.87 -2.49 1.46
N LEU A 114 -8.94 -1.23 1.87
CA LEU A 114 -7.80 -0.46 2.34
C LEU A 114 -7.95 -0.18 3.84
N LYS A 115 -6.89 -0.44 4.60
CA LYS A 115 -6.85 -0.17 6.04
C LYS A 115 -5.61 0.65 6.38
N ALA A 116 -5.80 1.83 6.95
CA ALA A 116 -4.68 2.69 7.36
C ALA A 116 -3.96 2.15 8.61
N ALA A 117 -4.69 1.44 9.48
CA ALA A 117 -4.19 0.77 10.67
C ALA A 117 -4.33 -0.76 10.52
N GLN A 118 -3.68 -1.52 11.40
CA GLN A 118 -3.87 -2.98 11.42
C GLN A 118 -5.34 -3.33 11.67
N PRO A 119 -5.89 -4.36 10.99
CA PRO A 119 -7.21 -4.87 11.30
C PRO A 119 -7.28 -5.30 12.77
N ASP A 120 -8.35 -4.92 13.48
CA ASP A 120 -8.63 -5.42 14.82
C ASP A 120 -9.44 -6.72 14.75
N ASP A 121 -9.38 -7.58 15.78
CA ASP A 121 -10.08 -8.88 15.78
C ASP A 121 -11.61 -8.76 15.66
N ARG A 122 -12.17 -7.55 15.92
CA ARG A 122 -13.59 -7.22 15.66
C ARG A 122 -13.95 -7.17 14.16
N SER A 123 -12.97 -7.19 13.28
CA SER A 123 -13.12 -7.11 11.81
C SER A 123 -13.53 -8.43 11.14
N ALA A 124 -13.36 -9.58 11.79
CA ALA A 124 -13.57 -10.90 11.16
C ALA A 124 -15.03 -11.15 10.72
N GLY A 125 -16.00 -10.83 11.58
CA GLY A 125 -17.43 -10.99 11.26
C GLY A 125 -17.91 -10.05 10.16
N GLN A 126 -17.33 -8.86 10.06
CA GLN A 126 -17.64 -7.90 8.99
C GLN A 126 -17.05 -8.33 7.66
N ILE A 127 -15.83 -8.90 7.66
CA ILE A 127 -15.18 -9.45 6.46
C ILE A 127 -15.99 -10.61 5.87
N GLN A 128 -16.55 -11.50 6.71
CA GLN A 128 -17.38 -12.59 6.20
C GLN A 128 -18.61 -12.07 5.46
N GLN A 129 -19.33 -11.12 6.04
CA GLN A 129 -20.50 -10.53 5.39
C GLN A 129 -20.15 -9.77 4.11
N TYR A 130 -18.98 -9.13 4.06
CA TYR A 130 -18.47 -8.51 2.84
C TYR A 130 -18.15 -9.54 1.74
N LEU A 131 -17.52 -10.66 2.11
CA LEU A 131 -17.23 -11.75 1.17
C LEU A 131 -18.51 -12.36 0.61
N ASP A 132 -19.53 -12.56 1.44
CA ASP A 132 -20.82 -13.10 1.01
C ASP A 132 -21.53 -12.17 0.02
N ASP A 133 -21.53 -10.87 0.28
CA ASP A 133 -22.10 -9.86 -0.62
C ASP A 133 -21.30 -9.75 -1.94
N LEU A 134 -19.96 -9.82 -1.86
CA LEU A 134 -19.10 -9.79 -3.04
C LEU A 134 -19.28 -11.05 -3.89
N ALA A 135 -19.39 -12.23 -3.27
CA ALA A 135 -19.63 -13.49 -3.97
C ALA A 135 -20.99 -13.50 -4.67
N ARG A 136 -22.03 -12.95 -4.02
CA ARG A 136 -23.35 -12.79 -4.63
C ARG A 136 -23.29 -11.86 -5.85
N HIS A 137 -22.69 -10.69 -5.70
CA HIS A 137 -22.51 -9.73 -6.79
C HIS A 137 -21.68 -10.34 -7.94
N ALA A 138 -20.61 -11.06 -7.64
CA ALA A 138 -19.81 -11.76 -8.64
C ALA A 138 -20.67 -12.75 -9.45
N LYS A 139 -21.46 -13.58 -8.76
CA LYS A 139 -22.34 -14.57 -9.39
C LYS A 139 -23.42 -13.93 -10.26
N GLU A 140 -24.06 -12.87 -9.78
CA GLU A 140 -25.12 -12.14 -10.51
C GLU A 140 -24.60 -11.46 -11.78
N HIS A 141 -23.31 -11.12 -11.81
CA HIS A 141 -22.64 -10.47 -12.94
C HIS A 141 -21.78 -11.43 -13.79
N GLY A 142 -21.91 -12.75 -13.58
CA GLY A 142 -21.32 -13.78 -14.45
C GLY A 142 -19.84 -14.11 -14.19
N PHE A 143 -19.31 -13.81 -13.01
CA PHE A 143 -17.96 -14.19 -12.60
C PHE A 143 -17.94 -15.58 -11.94
N ASP A 144 -16.85 -16.32 -12.14
CA ASP A 144 -16.65 -17.67 -11.59
C ASP A 144 -16.33 -17.64 -10.09
N SER A 145 -15.65 -16.58 -9.63
CA SER A 145 -15.31 -16.40 -8.22
C SER A 145 -15.16 -14.94 -7.82
N ALA A 146 -15.17 -14.71 -6.50
CA ALA A 146 -14.90 -13.44 -5.86
C ALA A 146 -13.65 -13.54 -4.97
N HIS A 147 -12.82 -12.50 -4.98
CA HIS A 147 -11.64 -12.40 -4.11
C HIS A 147 -11.60 -11.05 -3.41
N LEU A 148 -11.21 -11.05 -2.14
CA LEU A 148 -10.92 -9.85 -1.38
C LEU A 148 -9.41 -9.76 -1.14
N ILE A 149 -8.81 -8.62 -1.50
CA ILE A 149 -7.44 -8.27 -1.17
C ILE A 149 -7.50 -7.16 -0.12
N VAL A 150 -6.88 -7.38 1.04
CA VAL A 150 -6.75 -6.33 2.06
C VAL A 150 -5.35 -5.73 1.94
N ILE A 151 -5.26 -4.41 1.76
CA ILE A 151 -4.00 -3.67 1.75
C ILE A 151 -3.94 -2.81 3.01
N SER A 152 -2.93 -3.05 3.82
CA SER A 152 -2.66 -2.30 5.04
C SER A 152 -1.62 -1.22 4.76
N GLY A 153 -1.84 -0.03 5.31
CA GLY A 153 -0.84 1.03 5.37
C GLY A 153 0.29 0.73 6.35
N GLN A 154 0.06 -0.17 7.32
CA GLN A 154 1.06 -0.63 8.29
C GLN A 154 1.68 -1.97 7.86
N PRO A 155 2.98 -2.21 8.13
CA PRO A 155 3.55 -3.55 7.98
C PRO A 155 2.88 -4.56 8.90
N ASP A 156 2.80 -5.81 8.45
CA ASP A 156 2.35 -6.96 9.25
C ASP A 156 3.27 -7.13 10.47
N LYS A 157 2.71 -7.39 11.66
CA LYS A 157 3.49 -7.64 12.89
C LYS A 157 4.49 -8.79 12.71
N SER A 158 4.15 -9.80 11.92
CA SER A 158 5.03 -10.95 11.62
C SER A 158 6.19 -10.59 10.68
N VAL A 159 6.02 -9.55 9.85
CA VAL A 159 7.09 -8.99 9.01
C VAL A 159 7.94 -8.01 9.82
N ARG A 160 7.33 -7.24 10.72
CA ARG A 160 8.02 -6.36 11.68
C ARG A 160 9.03 -7.14 12.52
N ASN A 161 8.64 -8.29 13.06
CA ASN A 161 9.51 -9.16 13.87
C ASN A 161 10.58 -9.94 13.06
N ARG A 162 10.57 -9.86 11.72
CA ARG A 162 11.60 -10.49 10.85
C ARG A 162 12.55 -9.48 10.22
N VAL A 163 12.28 -8.19 10.40
CA VAL A 163 13.08 -7.07 9.93
C VAL A 163 13.73 -6.32 11.10
N GLU A 164 13.31 -6.62 12.35
CA GLU A 164 14.04 -6.37 13.60
C GLU A 164 14.93 -7.58 13.95
#